data_AF-A0A6I4ZXG6-F1
#
_entry.id   AF-A0A6I4ZXG6-F1
#
_cell.length_a   1.000
_cell.length_b   1.000
_cell.length_c   1.000
_cell.angle_alpha   90.00
_cell.angle_beta   90.00
_cell.angle_gamma   90.00
#
_symmetry.space_group_name_H-M   'P 1'
#
loop_
_entity.id
_entity.type
_entity.pdbx_description
1 polymer ?
#
loop_
_entity_poly.entity_id
_entity_poly.type
_entity_poly.pdbx_seq_one_letter_code
_entity_poly.pdbx_strand_id
1 'polypeptide(L)'
;MHEMAHALFAHPVVEVLRQAGHSFAVWMIFYGMVVFFKGWKLNRWTGFLYGWLGHIVIDLLTHVEDAVPVFYPFSLKVIRGPISYWDDDYYGDVFSLVNGILMAAALLWILIKKVNANRKKRSL
;
A
#
# COMPACT_ATOMS: atom_id res chain seq x y z
N MET A 1 -6.37 -22.73 -11.77
CA MET A 1 -5.70 -21.53 -11.20
C MET A 1 -6.70 -20.52 -10.66
N HIS A 2 -7.68 -20.05 -11.45
CA HIS A 2 -8.69 -19.08 -10.99
C HIS A 2 -9.49 -19.57 -9.77
N GLU A 3 -10.00 -20.81 -9.79
CA GLU A 3 -10.73 -21.38 -8.65
C GLU A 3 -9.88 -21.57 -7.39
N MET A 4 -8.61 -21.93 -7.55
CA MET A 4 -7.69 -22.06 -6.42
C MET A 4 -7.40 -20.71 -5.77
N ALA A 5 -7.31 -19.64 -6.55
CA ALA A 5 -7.12 -18.29 -6.03
C ALA A 5 -8.33 -17.83 -5.21
N HIS A 6 -9.55 -18.03 -5.73
CA HIS A 6 -10.78 -17.72 -5.01
C HIS A 6 -10.91 -18.54 -3.72
N ALA A 7 -10.61 -19.84 -3.76
CA ALA A 7 -10.62 -20.69 -2.58
C ALA A 7 -9.61 -20.22 -1.51
N LEU A 8 -8.45 -19.71 -1.93
CA LEU A 8 -7.45 -19.15 -1.02
C LEU A 8 -7.95 -17.85 -0.38
N PHE A 9 -8.52 -16.92 -1.16
CA PHE A 9 -9.07 -15.68 -0.61
C PHE A 9 -10.28 -15.90 0.30
N ALA A 10 -11.04 -16.98 0.08
CA ALA A 10 -12.12 -17.38 0.97
C ALA A 10 -11.64 -18.09 2.25
N HIS A 11 -10.36 -18.45 2.36
CA HIS A 11 -9.84 -19.15 3.52
C HIS A 11 -9.85 -18.22 4.76
N PRO A 12 -10.38 -18.66 5.92
CA PRO A 12 -10.55 -17.80 7.09
C PRO A 12 -9.27 -17.08 7.54
N VAL A 13 -8.12 -17.77 7.46
CA VAL A 13 -6.82 -17.18 7.80
C VAL A 13 -6.44 -16.07 6.82
N VAL A 14 -6.69 -16.26 5.52
CA VAL A 14 -6.37 -15.25 4.51
C VAL A 14 -7.26 -14.04 4.68
N GLU A 15 -8.54 -14.24 5.00
CA GLU A 15 -9.46 -13.15 5.26
C GLU A 15 -9.05 -12.34 6.50
N VAL A 16 -8.68 -13.01 7.60
CA VAL A 16 -8.16 -12.33 8.80
C VAL A 16 -6.88 -11.55 8.49
N LEU A 17 -5.94 -12.14 7.75
CA LEU A 17 -4.70 -11.47 7.38
C LEU A 17 -4.95 -10.28 6.44
N ARG A 18 -5.89 -10.42 5.50
CA ARG A 18 -6.30 -9.35 4.59
C ARG A 18 -6.90 -8.19 5.38
N GLN A 19 -7.88 -8.46 6.24
CA GLN A 19 -8.55 -7.45 7.05
C GLN A 19 -7.58 -6.78 8.05
N ALA A 20 -6.74 -7.54 8.75
CA ALA A 20 -5.73 -6.98 9.65
C ALA A 20 -4.65 -6.20 8.89
N GLY A 21 -4.25 -6.69 7.71
CA GLY A 21 -3.26 -6.05 6.84
C GLY A 21 -3.68 -4.67 6.34
N HIS A 22 -4.99 -4.47 6.14
CA HIS A 22 -5.57 -3.22 5.65
C HIS A 22 -6.32 -2.44 6.74
N SER A 23 -6.25 -2.89 7.99
CA SER A 23 -6.92 -2.21 9.10
C SER A 23 -6.17 -0.94 9.49
N PHE A 24 -6.78 0.20 9.19
CA PHE A 24 -6.28 1.50 9.62
C PHE A 24 -6.13 1.56 11.15
N ALA A 25 -7.06 0.95 11.90
CA ALA A 25 -6.99 0.91 13.36
C ALA A 25 -5.73 0.18 13.85
N VAL A 26 -5.45 -1.01 13.33
CA VAL A 26 -4.29 -1.81 13.72
C VAL A 26 -3.00 -1.06 13.39
N TRP A 27 -2.88 -0.54 12.17
CA TRP A 27 -1.63 0.08 11.72
C TRP A 27 -1.38 1.47 12.32
N MET A 28 -2.43 2.23 12.65
CA MET A 28 -2.28 3.47 13.42
C MET A 28 -1.76 3.23 14.84
N ILE A 29 -2.15 2.11 15.48
CA ILE A 29 -1.60 1.73 16.78
C ILE A 29 -0.11 1.40 16.66
N PHE A 30 0.28 0.54 15.71
CA PHE A 30 1.69 0.22 15.48
C PHE A 30 2.52 1.45 15.14
N TYR A 31 1.98 2.32 14.29
CA TYR A 31 2.60 3.59 13.94
C TYR A 31 2.79 4.49 15.17
N GLY A 32 1.73 4.69 15.96
CA GLY A 32 1.77 5.48 17.18
C GLY A 32 2.78 4.94 18.20
N MET A 33 2.84 3.62 18.39
CA MET A 33 3.84 2.97 19.25
C MET A 33 5.26 3.23 18.76
N VAL A 34 5.54 3.05 17.47
CA VAL A 34 6.90 3.26 16.95
C VAL A 34 7.31 4.72 17.04
N VAL A 35 6.44 5.66 16.69
CA VAL A 35 6.72 7.09 16.83
C VAL A 35 6.94 7.46 18.30
N PHE A 36 6.15 6.91 19.22
CA PHE A 36 6.31 7.15 20.66
C PHE A 36 7.68 6.68 21.18
N PHE A 37 8.11 5.45 20.83
CA PHE A 37 9.34 4.87 21.37
C PHE A 37 10.62 5.22 20.58
N LYS A 38 10.51 5.50 19.28
CA LYS A 38 11.67 5.71 18.38
C LYS A 38 11.74 7.12 17.80
N GLY A 39 10.70 7.92 18.01
CA GLY A 39 10.57 9.26 17.43
C GLY A 39 10.30 9.23 15.92
N TRP A 40 10.39 10.40 15.30
CA TRP A 40 10.05 10.63 13.89
C TRP A 40 11.19 10.33 12.90
N LYS A 41 12.36 9.88 13.40
CA LYS A 41 13.54 9.67 12.55
C LYS A 41 13.34 8.52 11.59
N LEU A 42 13.60 8.78 10.30
CA LEU A 42 13.54 7.77 9.26
C LEU A 42 14.61 6.69 9.48
N ASN A 43 14.17 5.50 9.84
CA ASN A 43 14.93 4.26 9.88
C ASN A 43 14.18 3.16 9.12
N ARG A 44 14.75 1.97 9.00
CA ARG A 44 14.13 0.85 8.27
C ARG A 44 12.70 0.51 8.72
N TRP A 45 12.41 0.60 10.03
CA TRP A 45 11.11 0.24 10.59
C TRP A 45 10.09 1.35 10.35
N THR A 46 10.45 2.60 10.62
CA THR A 46 9.56 3.72 10.32
C THR A 46 9.35 3.86 8.81
N GLY A 47 10.37 3.59 7.99
CA GLY A 47 10.24 3.58 6.53
C GLY A 47 9.25 2.53 6.04
N PHE A 48 9.33 1.30 6.57
CA PHE A 48 8.32 0.28 6.31
C PHE A 48 6.93 0.72 6.74
N LEU A 49 6.78 1.26 7.95
CA LEU A 49 5.48 1.71 8.46
C LEU A 49 4.89 2.88 7.67
N TYR A 50 5.72 3.85 7.26
CA TYR A 50 5.27 4.94 6.39
C TYR A 50 4.80 4.43 5.04
N GLY A 51 5.56 3.49 4.44
CA GLY A 51 5.17 2.85 3.18
C GLY A 51 3.86 2.06 3.32
N TRP A 52 3.73 1.29 4.40
CA TRP A 52 2.54 0.47 4.66
C TRP A 52 1.31 1.32 4.95
N LEU A 53 1.43 2.35 5.79
CA LEU A 53 0.34 3.29 6.06
C LEU A 53 -0.06 4.05 4.80
N GLY A 54 0.91 4.49 3.99
CA GLY A 54 0.66 5.13 2.70
C GLY A 54 -0.11 4.21 1.75
N HIS A 55 0.25 2.93 1.70
CA HIS A 55 -0.48 1.91 0.94
C HIS A 55 -1.93 1.78 1.43
N ILE A 56 -2.18 1.63 2.73
CA ILE A 56 -3.55 1.55 3.28
C ILE A 56 -4.38 2.80 2.94
N VAL A 57 -3.75 3.99 2.96
CA VAL A 57 -4.44 5.23 2.60
C VAL A 57 -4.82 5.25 1.12
N ILE A 58 -3.94 4.79 0.23
CA ILE A 58 -4.25 4.65 -1.19
C ILE A 58 -5.40 3.66 -1.36
N ASP A 59 -5.31 2.49 -0.74
CA ASP A 59 -6.32 1.43 -0.78
C ASP A 59 -7.71 1.90 -0.31
N LEU A 60 -7.76 2.75 0.73
CA LEU A 60 -9.01 3.37 1.18
C LEU A 60 -9.67 4.22 0.09
N LEU A 61 -8.87 4.82 -0.80
CA LEU A 61 -9.35 5.65 -1.90
C LEU A 61 -9.61 4.86 -3.17
N THR A 62 -9.03 3.66 -3.31
CA THR A 62 -9.00 2.89 -4.56
C THR A 62 -9.76 1.56 -4.51
N HIS A 63 -10.31 1.17 -3.36
CA HIS A 63 -11.21 0.02 -3.25
C HIS A 63 -12.68 0.44 -3.24
N VAL A 64 -13.41 0.09 -4.29
CA VAL A 64 -14.84 0.38 -4.41
C VAL A 64 -15.66 -0.84 -3.99
N GLU A 65 -15.61 -1.91 -4.81
CA GLU A 65 -16.40 -3.13 -4.58
C GLU A 65 -15.64 -4.18 -3.76
N ASP A 66 -14.30 -4.15 -3.80
CA ASP A 66 -13.41 -5.06 -3.06
C ASP A 66 -12.95 -4.47 -1.71
N ALA A 67 -13.60 -3.40 -1.26
CA ALA A 67 -13.28 -2.69 -0.02
C ALA A 67 -13.39 -3.58 1.23
N VAL A 68 -12.42 -3.39 2.12
CA VAL A 68 -12.28 -4.15 3.38
C VAL A 68 -12.59 -3.28 4.60
N PRO A 69 -12.97 -3.89 5.74
CA PRO A 69 -13.28 -3.12 6.94
C PRO A 69 -12.07 -2.34 7.49
N VAL A 70 -12.20 -1.02 7.49
CA VAL A 70 -11.10 -0.09 7.85
C VAL A 70 -10.74 -0.14 9.33
N PHE A 71 -11.70 -0.53 10.18
CA PHE A 71 -11.57 -0.55 11.64
C PHE A 71 -11.55 -1.98 12.21
N TYR A 72 -11.24 -3.00 11.40
CA TYR A 72 -11.09 -4.37 11.87
C TYR A 72 -10.05 -4.45 13.01
N PRO A 73 -10.25 -5.24 14.08
CA PRO A 73 -11.38 -6.12 14.38
C PRO A 73 -12.51 -5.43 15.15
N PHE A 74 -12.41 -4.13 15.43
CA PHE A 74 -13.37 -3.40 16.27
C PHE A 74 -14.69 -3.09 15.56
N SER A 75 -14.64 -2.89 14.24
CA SER A 75 -15.83 -2.69 13.42
C SER A 75 -15.65 -3.27 12.04
N LEU A 76 -16.71 -3.91 11.54
CA LEU A 76 -16.79 -4.46 10.18
C LEU A 76 -17.29 -3.44 9.15
N LYS A 77 -17.35 -2.15 9.52
CA LYS A 77 -17.79 -1.09 8.61
C LYS A 77 -16.79 -0.96 7.45
N VAL A 78 -17.31 -1.15 6.25
CA VAL A 78 -16.60 -0.94 4.99
C VAL A 78 -16.79 0.51 4.54
N ILE A 79 -15.71 1.15 4.13
CA ILE A 79 -15.72 2.47 3.50
C ILE A 79 -15.27 2.25 2.05
N ARG A 80 -16.14 2.60 1.10
CA ARG A 80 -15.85 2.48 -0.33
C ARG A 80 -15.11 3.72 -0.80
N GLY A 81 -14.02 3.52 -1.52
CA GLY A 81 -13.27 4.56 -2.19
C GLY A 81 -14.04 5.14 -3.39
N PRO A 82 -13.67 6.34 -3.86
CA PRO A 82 -14.24 6.96 -5.05
C PRO A 82 -13.64 6.44 -6.38
N ILE A 83 -12.47 5.81 -6.34
CA ILE A 83 -11.73 5.30 -7.51
C ILE A 83 -11.61 3.78 -7.35
N SER A 84 -11.63 3.03 -8.44
CA SER A 84 -11.35 1.60 -8.44
C SER A 84 -9.99 1.30 -9.05
N TYR A 85 -9.32 0.26 -8.58
CA TYR A 85 -8.12 -0.27 -9.24
C TYR A 85 -8.42 -0.95 -10.59
N TRP A 86 -9.62 -1.47 -10.77
CA TRP A 86 -9.93 -2.42 -11.84
C TRP A 86 -11.20 -2.09 -12.63
N ASP A 87 -12.07 -1.26 -12.05
CA ASP A 87 -13.36 -0.93 -12.63
C ASP A 87 -13.28 0.40 -13.37
N ASP A 88 -13.45 0.35 -14.68
CA ASP A 88 -13.39 1.51 -15.56
C ASP A 88 -14.55 2.49 -15.31
N ASP A 89 -15.69 2.01 -14.79
CA ASP A 89 -16.80 2.88 -14.38
C ASP A 89 -16.43 3.75 -13.16
N TYR A 90 -15.33 3.39 -12.46
CA TYR A 90 -14.73 4.13 -11.35
C TYR A 90 -13.29 4.54 -11.63
N TYR A 91 -12.99 4.97 -12.87
CA TYR A 91 -11.69 5.52 -13.28
C TYR A 91 -10.49 4.54 -13.18
N GLY A 92 -10.73 3.23 -13.25
CA GLY A 92 -9.69 2.21 -13.16
C GLY A 92 -8.62 2.30 -14.24
N ASP A 93 -9.02 2.58 -15.48
CA ASP A 93 -8.13 2.83 -16.61
C ASP A 93 -7.19 4.02 -16.39
N VAL A 94 -7.75 5.16 -15.99
CA VAL A 94 -7.02 6.40 -15.71
C VAL A 94 -6.07 6.21 -14.54
N PHE A 95 -6.55 5.59 -13.45
CA PHE A 95 -5.74 5.31 -12.29
C PHE A 95 -4.57 4.40 -12.65
N SER A 96 -4.82 3.32 -13.39
CA SER A 96 -3.79 2.37 -13.82
C SER A 96 -2.72 3.03 -14.68
N LEU A 97 -3.13 3.88 -15.63
CA LEU A 97 -2.21 4.65 -16.48
C LEU A 97 -1.35 5.60 -15.65
N VAL A 98 -1.96 6.41 -14.78
CA VAL A 98 -1.25 7.38 -13.94
C VAL A 98 -0.28 6.66 -13.00
N ASN A 99 -0.73 5.61 -12.32
CA ASN A 99 0.10 4.81 -11.44
C ASN A 99 1.29 4.18 -12.20
N GLY A 100 1.04 3.66 -13.40
CA GLY A 100 2.09 3.13 -14.28
C GLY A 100 3.15 4.18 -14.66
N ILE A 101 2.73 5.39 -15.03
CA ILE A 101 3.64 6.50 -15.35
C ILE A 101 4.47 6.91 -14.13
N LEU A 102 3.84 7.06 -12.97
CA LEU A 102 4.53 7.42 -11.73
C LEU A 102 5.57 6.37 -11.33
N MET A 103 5.21 5.08 -11.45
CA MET A 103 6.12 3.99 -11.15
C MET A 103 7.30 3.92 -12.13
N ALA A 104 7.03 4.11 -13.43
CA ALA A 104 8.09 4.21 -14.44
C ALA A 104 9.03 5.39 -14.18
N ALA A 105 8.49 6.57 -13.84
CA ALA A 105 9.27 7.75 -13.51
C ALA A 105 10.14 7.54 -12.26
N ALA A 106 9.60 6.91 -11.21
CA ALA A 106 10.34 6.58 -10.00
C ALA A 106 11.51 5.62 -10.29
N LEU A 107 11.27 4.58 -11.09
CA LEU A 107 12.32 3.64 -11.51
C LEU A 107 13.41 4.32 -12.33
N LEU A 108 13.04 5.14 -13.32
CA LEU A 108 13.99 5.91 -14.12
C LEU A 108 14.84 6.84 -13.25
N TRP A 109 14.23 7.53 -12.29
CA TRP A 109 14.94 8.40 -11.37
C TRP A 109 15.97 7.63 -10.51
N ILE A 110 15.57 6.47 -9.96
CA ILE A 110 16.49 5.61 -9.19
C ILE A 110 17.67 5.14 -10.05
N LEU A 111 17.40 4.73 -11.29
CA LEU A 111 18.44 4.28 -12.24
C LEU A 111 19.42 5.40 -12.58
N ILE A 112 18.93 6.60 -12.90
CA ILE A 112 19.77 7.78 -13.19
C ILE A 112 20.65 8.10 -11.97
N LYS A 113 20.06 8.11 -10.76
CA LYS A 113 20.80 8.37 -9.53
C LYS A 113 21.92 7.33 -9.30
N LYS A 114 21.63 6.05 -9.53
CA LYS A 114 22.61 4.96 -9.40
C LYS A 114 23.75 5.09 -10.43
N VAL A 115 23.42 5.40 -11.68
CA VAL A 115 24.43 5.61 -12.74
C VAL A 115 25.33 6.80 -12.39
N ASN A 116 24.77 7.91 -11.94
CA ASN A 116 25.52 9.11 -11.56
C ASN A 116 26.45 8.85 -10.36
N ALA A 117 25.97 8.13 -9.33
CA ALA A 117 26.77 7.75 -8.18
C ALA A 117 27.96 6.85 -8.58
N ASN A 118 27.73 5.89 -9.47
CA ASN A 118 28.78 5.01 -9.97
C ASN A 118 29.83 5.74 -10.82
N ARG A 119 29.42 6.71 -11.63
CA ARG A 119 30.34 7.57 -12.40
C ARG A 119 31.25 8.37 -11.48
N LYS A 120 30.70 9.00 -10.43
CA LYS A 120 31.48 9.75 -9.44
C LYS A 120 32.50 8.88 -8.69
N LYS A 121 32.16 7.62 -8.40
CA LYS A 121 33.08 6.68 -7.75
C LYS A 121 34.25 6.24 -8.66
N ARG A 122 34.06 6.23 -9.98
CA ARG A 122 35.11 5.88 -10.97
C ARG A 122 36.08 7.01 -11.28
N SER A 123 35.71 8.26 -10.98
CA SER A 123 36.54 9.46 -11.22
C SER A 123 37.37 9.88 -10.00
N LEU A 124 37.27 9.16 -8.88
CA LEU A 124 38.05 9.32 -7.64
C LEU A 124 39.05 8.17 -7.56
#